data_AF-A0A8I0IKP8-F1
#
_entry.id   AF-A0A8I0IKP8-F1
#
_cell.length_a   1.000
_cell.length_b   1.000
_cell.length_c   1.000
_cell.angle_alpha   90.00
_cell.angle_beta   90.00
_cell.angle_gamma   90.00
#
_symmetry.space_group_name_H-M   'P 1'
#
loop_
_entity.id
_entity.type
_entity.pdbx_description
1 polymer ?
#
loop_
_entity_poly.entity_id
_entity_poly.type
_entity_poly.pdbx_seq_one_letter_code
_entity_poly.pdbx_strand_id
1 'polypeptide(L)'
;MLTELARAGAVDIDRKTTLRGRQVRVTSSAAPTDELLLGTWQRVERKPTDAYSLVLEIMPALRALTLDRLVARGALIREKTTSLGFIPGTRLRLAEGAGGAGRRGELVASLRGVLAEGTEPSVRTAALAALVSASGALPALHRDIPWSGDVYTRGRELQQGKWGAQIAGDAIAVAAGVMLSTALFVTVGLPELRDD
;
A
#
# COMPACT_ATOMS: atom_id res chain seq x y z
N MET A 1 1.05 5.82 2.99
CA MET A 1 0.82 6.88 3.98
C MET A 1 2.03 7.80 4.14
N LEU A 2 3.23 7.33 4.54
CA LEU A 2 4.43 8.19 4.55
C LEU A 2 4.73 8.83 3.19
N THR A 3 4.57 8.06 2.11
CA THR A 3 4.64 8.58 0.74
C THR A 3 3.68 9.73 0.47
N GLU A 4 2.44 9.68 0.98
CA GLU A 4 1.44 10.73 0.76
C GLU A 4 1.75 11.97 1.61
N LEU A 5 2.20 11.78 2.85
CA LEU A 5 2.66 12.89 3.70
C LEU A 5 3.87 13.60 3.09
N ALA A 6 4.84 12.85 2.57
CA ALA A 6 6.01 13.41 1.90
C ALA A 6 5.63 14.15 0.61
N ARG A 7 4.73 13.56 -0.21
CA ARG A 7 4.22 14.19 -1.43
C ARG A 7 3.45 15.48 -1.13
N ALA A 8 2.74 15.54 -0.01
CA ALA A 8 2.05 16.74 0.45
C ALA A 8 2.98 17.78 1.10
N GLY A 9 4.30 17.51 1.20
CA GLY A 9 5.26 18.37 1.90
C GLY A 9 5.04 18.44 3.41
N ALA A 10 4.21 17.55 3.97
CA ALA A 10 3.87 17.56 5.39
C ALA A 10 4.99 16.98 6.26
N VAL A 11 5.77 16.05 5.71
CA VAL A 11 6.92 15.43 6.38
C VAL A 11 8.11 15.31 5.44
N ASP A 12 9.32 15.28 6.00
CA ASP A 12 10.55 14.92 5.32
C ASP A 12 11.21 13.72 6.01
N ILE A 13 12.01 12.97 5.26
CA ILE A 13 12.77 11.83 5.76
C ILE A 13 14.25 12.15 5.60
N ASP A 14 15.01 12.10 6.71
CA ASP A 14 16.44 12.38 6.72
C ASP A 14 17.14 11.54 5.63
N ARG A 15 17.83 12.22 4.70
CA ARG A 15 18.50 11.57 3.56
C ARG A 15 19.66 10.66 3.98
N LYS A 16 20.31 11.00 5.09
CA LYS A 16 21.43 10.22 5.65
C LYS A 16 20.92 9.36 6.80
N THR A 17 21.27 8.09 6.78
CA THR A 17 21.09 7.21 7.93
C THR A 17 21.98 7.67 9.07
N THR A 18 21.39 7.94 10.22
CA THR A 18 22.12 8.27 11.46
C THR A 18 22.16 7.04 12.38
N LEU A 19 22.84 7.14 13.53
CA LEU A 19 22.75 6.13 14.60
C LEU A 19 21.31 5.88 15.08
N ARG A 20 20.41 6.84 14.85
CA ARG A 20 18.97 6.73 15.15
C ARG A 20 18.15 6.30 13.94
N GLY A 21 18.78 5.81 12.87
CA GLY A 21 18.12 5.47 11.62
C GLY A 21 17.80 6.69 10.74
N ARG A 22 16.82 6.53 9.84
CA ARG A 22 16.35 7.59 8.93
C ARG A 22 15.10 8.22 9.55
N GLN A 23 15.28 9.38 10.18
CA GLN A 23 14.23 10.03 10.95
C GLN A 23 13.19 10.66 10.02
N VAL A 24 11.92 10.52 10.38
CA VAL A 24 10.80 11.25 9.79
C VAL A 24 10.55 12.49 10.64
N ARG A 25 10.41 13.65 10.01
CA ARG A 25 10.18 14.94 10.66
C ARG A 25 9.04 15.68 9.98
N VAL A 26 8.27 16.45 10.74
CA VAL A 26 7.26 17.35 10.18
C VAL A 26 7.96 18.57 9.58
N THR A 27 7.55 18.93 8.37
CA THR A 27 8.11 20.07 7.62
C THR A 27 7.09 21.20 7.46
N SER A 28 5.80 20.86 7.41
CA SER A 28 4.69 21.81 7.37
C SER A 28 4.02 21.90 8.73
N SER A 29 3.76 23.13 9.22
CA SER A 29 2.92 23.36 10.40
C SER A 29 1.42 23.17 10.12
N ALA A 30 1.01 23.13 8.85
CA ALA A 30 -0.38 22.87 8.48
C ALA A 30 -0.66 21.36 8.55
N ALA A 31 -1.51 20.97 9.49
CA ALA A 31 -1.93 19.58 9.68
C ALA A 31 -2.72 19.06 8.45
N PRO A 32 -2.52 17.79 8.04
CA PRO A 32 -3.33 17.17 7.00
C PRO A 32 -4.81 17.09 7.40
N THR A 33 -5.71 17.37 6.45
CA THR A 33 -7.16 17.21 6.64
C THR A 33 -7.62 15.75 6.58
N ASP A 34 -6.87 14.89 5.90
CA ASP A 34 -7.18 13.47 5.81
C ASP A 34 -6.85 12.77 7.15
N GLU A 35 -7.86 12.23 7.83
CA GLU A 35 -7.68 11.50 9.10
C GLU A 35 -6.68 10.33 9.03
N LEU A 36 -6.55 9.66 7.86
CA LEU A 36 -5.55 8.58 7.68
C LEU A 36 -4.11 9.12 7.73
N LEU A 37 -3.92 10.39 7.40
CA LEU A 37 -2.63 11.07 7.42
C LEU A 37 -2.42 11.82 8.75
N LEU A 38 -3.49 12.38 9.31
CA LEU A 38 -3.47 13.22 10.51
C LEU A 38 -2.88 12.48 11.72
N GLY A 39 -3.34 11.26 12.01
CA GLY A 39 -2.87 10.51 13.18
C GLY A 39 -1.36 10.28 13.18
N THR A 40 -0.80 9.96 12.01
CA THR A 40 0.65 9.77 11.86
C THR A 40 1.38 11.10 11.85
N TRP A 41 0.84 12.12 11.18
CA TRP A 41 1.45 13.45 11.21
C TRP A 41 1.59 13.97 12.65
N GLN A 42 0.53 13.89 13.46
CA GLN A 42 0.57 14.24 14.90
C GLN A 42 1.57 13.37 15.67
N ARG A 43 1.68 12.08 15.33
CA ARG A 43 2.65 11.19 15.97
C ARG A 43 4.09 11.60 15.68
N VAL A 44 4.40 11.99 14.45
CA VAL A 44 5.73 12.48 14.05
C VAL A 44 6.01 13.87 14.64
N GLU A 45 5.00 14.74 14.67
CA GLU A 45 5.09 16.08 15.26
C GLU A 45 5.51 16.02 16.73
N ARG A 46 4.87 15.15 17.53
CA ARG A 46 5.22 14.96 18.94
C ARG A 46 6.65 14.46 19.13
N LYS A 47 7.12 13.58 18.25
CA LYS A 47 8.44 12.95 18.36
C LYS A 47 8.92 12.47 16.99
N PRO A 48 9.99 13.07 16.44
CA PRO A 48 10.71 12.51 15.30
C PRO A 48 11.08 11.06 15.57
N THR A 49 10.72 10.19 14.64
CA THR A 49 10.82 8.74 14.79
C THR A 49 11.46 8.17 13.53
N ASP A 50 12.28 7.14 13.70
CA ASP A 50 12.82 6.38 12.58
C ASP A 50 11.70 5.83 11.69
N ALA A 51 11.88 5.89 10.38
CA ALA A 51 10.86 5.49 9.41
C ALA A 51 10.42 4.04 9.56
N TYR A 52 11.33 3.11 9.89
CA TYR A 52 11.01 1.71 10.10
C TYR A 52 10.16 1.51 11.36
N SER A 53 10.61 2.09 12.45
CA SER A 53 9.91 2.04 13.74
C SER A 53 8.51 2.65 13.64
N LEU A 54 8.39 3.79 12.95
CA LEU A 54 7.12 4.46 12.75
C LEU A 54 6.14 3.61 11.93
N VAL A 55 6.60 2.93 10.87
CA VAL A 55 5.75 2.03 10.08
C VAL A 55 5.23 0.90 10.96
N LEU A 56 6.09 0.21 11.73
CA LEU A 56 5.66 -0.86 12.62
C LEU A 56 4.65 -0.42 13.67
N GLU A 57 4.82 0.79 14.22
CA GLU A 57 3.91 1.35 15.22
C GLU A 57 2.50 1.61 14.67
N ILE A 58 2.39 2.18 13.46
CA ILE A 58 1.11 2.63 12.89
C ILE A 58 0.36 1.54 12.11
N MET A 59 1.06 0.49 11.67
CA MET A 59 0.53 -0.55 10.77
C MET A 59 -0.82 -1.15 11.23
N PRO A 60 -1.01 -1.56 12.50
CA PRO A 60 -2.25 -2.19 12.94
C PRO A 60 -3.47 -1.26 12.83
N ALA A 61 -3.33 -0.02 13.30
CA ALA A 61 -4.41 0.97 13.28
C ALA A 61 -4.75 1.39 11.84
N LEU A 62 -3.73 1.53 10.99
CA LEU A 62 -3.92 1.94 9.60
C LEU A 62 -4.76 0.93 8.81
N ARG A 63 -4.61 -0.37 9.09
CA ARG A 63 -5.40 -1.41 8.42
C ARG A 63 -6.88 -1.26 8.71
N ALA A 64 -7.27 -1.15 9.98
CA ALA A 64 -8.67 -1.03 10.38
C ALA A 64 -9.32 0.20 9.72
N LEU A 65 -8.69 1.38 9.87
CA LEU A 65 -9.17 2.63 9.30
C LEU A 65 -9.29 2.59 7.77
N THR A 66 -8.34 1.94 7.09
CA THR A 66 -8.39 1.80 5.63
C THR A 66 -9.55 0.91 5.20
N LEU A 67 -9.77 -0.22 5.88
CA LEU A 67 -10.88 -1.12 5.56
C LEU A 67 -12.23 -0.48 5.84
N ASP A 68 -12.38 0.22 6.98
CA ASP A 68 -13.60 0.96 7.31
C ASP A 68 -13.92 2.02 6.26
N ARG A 69 -12.91 2.74 5.77
CA ARG A 69 -13.10 3.73 4.71
C ARG A 69 -13.47 3.13 3.37
N LEU A 70 -12.90 1.97 3.03
CA LEU A 70 -13.29 1.26 1.82
C LEU A 70 -14.73 0.75 1.91
N VAL A 71 -15.19 0.36 3.10
CA VAL A 71 -16.60 0.01 3.34
C VAL A 71 -17.49 1.25 3.25
N ALA A 72 -17.12 2.35 3.91
CA ALA A 72 -17.88 3.61 3.89
C ALA A 72 -18.01 4.21 2.48
N ARG A 73 -17.01 4.00 1.62
CA ARG A 73 -17.01 4.43 0.21
C ARG A 73 -17.73 3.45 -0.73
N GLY A 74 -18.31 2.37 -0.20
CA GLY A 74 -18.99 1.35 -1.00
C GLY A 74 -18.04 0.57 -1.91
N ALA A 75 -16.74 0.53 -1.62
CA ALA A 75 -15.77 -0.30 -2.37
C ALA A 75 -15.67 -1.72 -1.81
N LEU A 76 -15.95 -1.88 -0.51
CA LEU A 76 -16.03 -3.17 0.18
C LEU A 76 -17.38 -3.32 0.89
N ILE A 77 -17.83 -4.56 1.04
CA ILE A 77 -19.04 -4.92 1.77
C ILE A 77 -18.63 -5.86 2.91
N ARG A 78 -19.11 -5.58 4.12
CA ARG A 78 -18.96 -6.46 5.29
C ARG A 78 -20.08 -7.50 5.27
N GLU A 79 -19.71 -8.77 5.17
CA GLU A 79 -20.65 -9.90 5.20
C GLU A 79 -20.44 -10.67 6.50
N LYS A 80 -21.54 -10.89 7.24
CA LYS A 80 -21.53 -11.84 8.36
C LYS A 80 -21.40 -13.24 7.80
N THR A 81 -20.52 -14.03 8.38
CA THR A 81 -20.31 -15.44 8.02
C THR A 81 -20.24 -16.26 9.30
N THR A 82 -20.38 -17.57 9.19
CA THR A 82 -20.21 -18.49 10.31
C THR A 82 -19.21 -19.56 9.89
N SER A 83 -18.09 -19.68 10.61
CA SER A 83 -17.17 -20.80 10.43
C SER A 83 -17.55 -21.94 11.39
N LEU A 84 -17.42 -23.19 10.94
CA LEU A 84 -17.76 -24.39 11.72
C LEU A 84 -19.19 -24.39 12.32
N GLY A 85 -20.16 -23.79 11.62
CA GLY A 85 -21.58 -23.84 11.96
C GLY A 85 -22.04 -22.86 13.06
N PHE A 86 -21.15 -22.38 13.93
CA PHE A 86 -21.55 -21.51 15.06
C PHE A 86 -20.58 -20.38 15.41
N ILE A 87 -19.35 -20.34 14.86
CA ILE A 87 -18.39 -19.27 15.18
C ILE A 87 -18.69 -18.07 14.28
N PRO A 88 -19.19 -16.94 14.81
CA PRO A 88 -19.46 -15.77 13.99
C PRO A 88 -18.16 -15.19 13.46
N GLY A 89 -18.13 -14.93 12.16
CA GLY A 89 -17.03 -14.28 11.45
C GLY A 89 -17.54 -13.08 10.64
N THR A 90 -16.61 -12.23 10.23
CA THR A 90 -16.88 -11.18 9.24
C THR A 90 -15.93 -11.36 8.08
N ARG A 91 -16.50 -11.42 6.89
CA ARG A 91 -15.79 -11.45 5.61
C ARG A 91 -15.93 -10.09 4.94
N LEU A 92 -14.89 -9.69 4.20
CA LEU A 92 -14.95 -8.52 3.32
C LEU A 92 -15.04 -9.00 1.88
N ARG A 93 -16.05 -8.50 1.16
CA ARG A 93 -16.21 -8.74 -0.28
C ARG A 93 -16.04 -7.42 -1.03
N LEU A 94 -15.49 -7.49 -2.25
CA LEU A 94 -15.52 -6.34 -3.17
C LEU A 94 -16.97 -5.99 -3.53
N ALA A 95 -17.30 -4.71 -3.49
CA ALA A 95 -18.58 -4.24 -3.98
C ALA A 95 -18.70 -4.45 -5.49
N GLU A 96 -19.93 -4.59 -5.95
CA GLU A 96 -20.24 -4.69 -7.37
C GLU A 96 -19.77 -3.43 -8.10
N GLY A 97 -19.11 -3.59 -9.26
CA GLY A 97 -18.51 -2.47 -9.98
C GLY A 97 -17.20 -1.93 -9.41
N ALA A 98 -16.78 -2.27 -8.18
CA ALA A 98 -15.46 -1.90 -7.64
C ALA A 98 -14.32 -2.82 -8.12
N GLY A 99 -14.68 -3.93 -8.79
CA GLY A 99 -13.77 -4.96 -9.30
C GLY A 99 -13.09 -4.60 -10.62
N GLY A 100 -13.17 -5.50 -11.61
CA GLY A 100 -12.37 -5.43 -12.86
C GLY A 100 -12.63 -4.21 -13.75
N ALA A 101 -13.86 -3.69 -13.80
CA ALA A 101 -14.19 -2.44 -14.50
C ALA A 101 -14.16 -1.20 -13.56
N GLY A 102 -13.87 -1.42 -12.27
CA GLY A 102 -13.85 -0.38 -11.26
C GLY A 102 -12.47 0.16 -10.96
N ARG A 103 -12.39 0.93 -9.87
CA ARG A 103 -11.14 1.54 -9.41
C ARG A 103 -10.02 0.52 -9.17
N ARG A 104 -10.34 -0.69 -8.70
CA ARG A 104 -9.34 -1.76 -8.53
C ARG A 104 -8.77 -2.18 -9.89
N GLY A 105 -9.66 -2.42 -10.87
CA GLY A 105 -9.28 -2.79 -12.23
C GLY A 105 -8.35 -1.80 -12.89
N GLU A 106 -8.68 -0.50 -12.83
CA GLU A 106 -7.82 0.58 -13.36
C GLU A 106 -6.41 0.58 -12.75
N LEU A 107 -6.33 0.43 -11.42
CA LEU A 107 -5.06 0.40 -10.70
C LEU A 107 -4.24 -0.85 -11.05
N VAL A 108 -4.89 -2.00 -11.12
CA VAL A 108 -4.26 -3.27 -11.46
C VAL A 108 -3.76 -3.26 -12.91
N ALA A 109 -4.55 -2.73 -13.85
CA ALA A 109 -4.14 -2.57 -15.24
C ALA A 109 -2.93 -1.62 -15.37
N SER A 110 -2.94 -0.51 -14.64
CA SER A 110 -1.79 0.41 -14.60
C SER A 110 -0.52 -0.25 -14.06
N LEU A 111 -0.65 -1.07 -13.00
CA LEU A 111 0.46 -1.82 -12.43
C LEU A 111 0.97 -2.90 -13.40
N ARG A 112 0.06 -3.61 -14.08
CA ARG A 112 0.40 -4.59 -15.12
C ARG A 112 1.19 -3.95 -16.25
N GLY A 113 0.71 -2.81 -16.76
CA GLY A 113 1.37 -2.06 -17.83
C GLY A 113 2.81 -1.70 -17.49
N VAL A 114 3.07 -1.28 -16.26
CA VAL A 114 4.41 -0.90 -15.79
C VAL A 114 5.31 -2.10 -15.48
N LEU A 115 4.76 -3.11 -14.81
CA LEU A 115 5.55 -4.23 -14.27
C LEU A 115 5.78 -5.34 -15.27
N ALA A 116 4.79 -5.65 -16.11
CA ALA A 116 4.84 -6.77 -17.06
C ALA A 116 5.04 -6.30 -18.50
N GLU A 117 4.50 -5.13 -18.87
CA GLU A 117 4.51 -4.64 -20.26
C GLU A 117 5.56 -3.53 -20.49
N GLY A 118 6.27 -3.11 -19.44
CA GLY A 118 7.38 -2.16 -19.55
C GLY A 118 6.98 -0.71 -19.86
N THR A 119 5.70 -0.35 -19.68
CA THR A 119 5.20 1.01 -19.91
C THR A 119 5.90 2.01 -18.98
N GLU A 120 6.21 3.21 -19.48
CA GLU A 120 6.82 4.26 -18.66
C GLU A 120 5.85 4.73 -17.56
N PRO A 121 6.22 4.61 -16.28
CA PRO A 121 5.30 4.89 -15.19
C PRO A 121 5.20 6.39 -14.89
N SER A 122 3.98 6.84 -14.55
CA SER A 122 3.84 8.09 -13.80
C SER A 122 4.50 7.98 -12.43
N VAL A 123 4.84 9.12 -11.80
CA VAL A 123 5.44 9.14 -10.45
C VAL A 123 4.62 8.35 -9.44
N ARG A 124 3.29 8.49 -9.51
CA ARG A 124 2.36 7.79 -8.62
C ARG A 124 2.34 6.28 -8.90
N THR A 125 2.32 5.88 -10.17
CA THR A 125 2.26 4.45 -10.53
C THR A 125 3.56 3.74 -10.20
N ALA A 126 4.72 4.38 -10.40
CA ALA A 126 6.02 3.83 -10.00
C ALA A 126 6.11 3.66 -8.48
N ALA A 127 5.68 4.66 -7.71
CA ALA A 127 5.62 4.55 -6.25
C ALA A 127 4.73 3.40 -5.77
N LEU A 128 3.55 3.23 -6.38
CA LEU A 128 2.66 2.11 -6.09
C LEU A 128 3.28 0.76 -6.46
N ALA A 129 3.88 0.66 -7.65
CA ALA A 129 4.56 -0.55 -8.10
C ALA A 129 5.73 -0.94 -7.20
N ALA A 130 6.54 0.03 -6.77
CA ALA A 130 7.61 -0.17 -5.80
C ALA A 130 7.09 -0.67 -4.45
N LEU A 131 6.00 -0.10 -3.93
CA LEU A 131 5.37 -0.53 -2.68
C LEU A 131 4.78 -1.94 -2.77
N VAL A 132 4.04 -2.25 -3.84
CA VAL A 132 3.47 -3.60 -4.06
C VAL A 132 4.60 -4.62 -4.17
N SER A 133 5.67 -4.29 -4.89
CA SER A 133 6.85 -5.14 -5.00
C SER A 133 7.54 -5.35 -3.65
N ALA A 134 7.74 -4.29 -2.87
CA ALA A 134 8.40 -4.38 -1.57
C ALA A 134 7.59 -5.15 -0.53
N SER A 135 6.26 -5.03 -0.57
CA SER A 135 5.36 -5.76 0.33
C SER A 135 5.36 -7.28 0.13
N GLY A 136 5.93 -7.77 -0.97
CA GLY A 136 5.88 -9.19 -1.35
C GLY A 136 4.53 -9.64 -1.87
N ALA A 137 3.62 -8.72 -2.22
CA ALA A 137 2.26 -9.04 -2.67
C ALA A 137 2.16 -9.48 -4.14
N LEU A 138 3.21 -9.30 -4.95
CA LEU A 138 3.17 -9.59 -6.39
C LEU A 138 2.82 -11.05 -6.73
N PRO A 139 3.33 -12.09 -6.05
CA PRO A 139 2.92 -13.47 -6.32
C PRO A 139 1.41 -13.70 -6.12
N ALA A 140 0.79 -13.05 -5.13
CA ALA A 140 -0.65 -13.15 -4.88
C ALA A 140 -1.49 -12.46 -5.97
N LEU A 141 -0.88 -11.58 -6.77
CA LEU A 141 -1.51 -10.90 -7.90
C LEU A 141 -1.30 -11.62 -9.23
N HIS A 142 -0.70 -12.82 -9.26
CA HIS A 142 -0.34 -13.54 -10.49
C HIS A 142 -1.48 -13.63 -11.52
N ARG A 143 -2.73 -13.82 -11.07
CA ARG A 143 -3.92 -13.87 -11.93
C ARG A 143 -4.12 -12.59 -12.75
N ASP A 144 -3.80 -11.45 -12.15
CA ASP A 144 -4.02 -10.12 -12.73
C ASP A 144 -2.75 -9.57 -13.40
N ILE A 145 -1.59 -9.81 -12.79
CA ILE A 145 -0.25 -9.40 -13.22
C ILE A 145 0.61 -10.67 -13.30
N PRO A 146 0.89 -11.22 -14.51
CA PRO A 146 1.59 -12.48 -14.66
C PRO A 146 2.95 -12.46 -13.95
N TRP A 147 3.04 -13.16 -12.82
CA TRP A 147 4.26 -13.24 -12.03
C TRP A 147 5.39 -13.95 -12.81
N SER A 148 6.53 -13.29 -12.92
CA SER A 148 7.75 -13.80 -13.56
C SER A 148 9.00 -13.21 -12.90
N GLY A 149 10.17 -13.76 -13.25
CA GLY A 149 11.46 -13.18 -12.85
C GLY A 149 11.65 -11.74 -13.36
N ASP A 150 11.10 -11.44 -14.53
CA ASP A 150 11.15 -10.09 -15.12
C ASP A 150 10.29 -9.11 -14.33
N VAL A 151 9.07 -9.51 -13.93
CA VAL A 151 8.19 -8.69 -13.07
C VAL A 151 8.82 -8.43 -11.71
N TYR A 152 9.50 -9.43 -11.13
CA TYR A 152 10.27 -9.24 -9.90
C TYR A 152 11.39 -8.22 -10.11
N THR A 153 12.21 -8.40 -11.14
CA THR A 153 13.36 -7.54 -11.44
C THR A 153 12.89 -6.10 -11.68
N ARG A 154 11.85 -5.91 -12.49
CA ARG A 154 11.27 -4.59 -12.74
C ARG A 154 10.75 -3.92 -11.46
N GLY A 155 10.07 -4.69 -10.60
CA GLY A 155 9.65 -4.19 -9.29
C GLY A 155 10.83 -3.74 -8.42
N ARG A 156 11.96 -4.46 -8.45
CA ARG A 156 13.18 -4.11 -7.71
C ARG A 156 13.87 -2.86 -8.27
N GLU A 157 13.87 -2.66 -9.57
CA GLU A 157 14.36 -1.42 -10.19
C GLU A 157 13.57 -0.20 -9.72
N LEU A 158 12.23 -0.32 -9.70
CA LEU A 158 11.35 0.74 -9.22
C LEU A 158 11.56 1.04 -7.73
N GLN A 159 11.81 0.03 -6.91
CA GLN A 159 12.22 0.23 -5.51
C GLN A 159 13.54 0.99 -5.35
N GLN A 160 14.47 0.83 -6.30
CA GLN A 160 15.77 1.50 -6.31
C GLN A 160 15.72 2.93 -6.88
N GLY A 161 14.54 3.46 -7.22
CA GLY A 161 14.43 4.80 -7.78
C GLY A 161 14.81 4.89 -9.27
N LYS A 162 14.93 3.75 -9.98
CA LYS A 162 15.25 3.71 -11.41
C LYS A 162 14.01 4.00 -12.29
N TRP A 163 13.45 5.18 -12.14
CA TRP A 163 12.30 5.69 -12.90
C TRP A 163 12.46 7.21 -13.08
N GLY A 164 12.20 7.71 -14.30
CA GLY A 164 12.83 8.89 -14.90
C GLY A 164 12.48 10.29 -14.36
N ALA A 165 12.16 10.47 -13.07
CA ALA A 165 11.89 11.80 -12.51
C ALA A 165 12.64 12.04 -11.19
N GLN A 166 13.65 12.92 -11.24
CA GLN A 166 14.20 13.60 -10.07
C GLN A 166 13.05 14.24 -9.28
N ILE A 167 13.10 14.13 -7.93
CA ILE A 167 12.37 14.90 -6.89
C ILE A 167 11.53 14.09 -5.88
N ALA A 168 11.16 12.81 -6.10
CA ALA A 168 10.42 12.03 -5.08
C ALA A 168 10.98 10.63 -4.73
N GLY A 169 12.08 10.21 -5.37
CA GLY A 169 12.58 8.84 -5.30
C GLY A 169 13.04 8.37 -3.91
N ASP A 170 13.77 9.22 -3.17
CA ASP A 170 14.46 8.77 -1.95
C ASP A 170 13.51 8.40 -0.82
N ALA A 171 12.54 9.27 -0.48
CA ALA A 171 11.59 9.00 0.60
C ALA A 171 10.68 7.78 0.30
N ILE A 172 10.36 7.58 -0.97
CA ILE A 172 9.54 6.46 -1.45
C ILE A 172 10.33 5.16 -1.44
N ALA A 173 11.59 5.19 -1.89
CA ALA A 173 12.52 4.07 -1.81
C ALA A 173 12.81 3.66 -0.37
N VAL A 174 12.91 4.63 0.56
CA VAL A 174 13.01 4.36 2.01
C VAL A 174 11.75 3.66 2.51
N ALA A 175 10.57 4.22 2.23
CA ALA A 175 9.30 3.66 2.69
C ALA A 175 9.03 2.26 2.12
N ALA A 176 9.37 2.03 0.85
CA ALA A 176 9.29 0.72 0.22
C ALA A 176 10.30 -0.25 0.85
N GLY A 177 11.57 0.15 1.03
CA GLY A 177 12.60 -0.69 1.65
C GLY A 177 12.31 -1.09 3.11
N VAL A 178 11.52 -0.29 3.83
CA VAL A 178 11.07 -0.55 5.20
C VAL A 178 9.95 -1.59 5.28
N MET A 179 9.18 -1.79 4.20
CA MET A 179 7.94 -2.58 4.20
C MET A 179 8.23 -4.08 4.05
N LEU A 180 8.96 -4.66 5.00
CA LEU A 180 9.14 -6.11 5.13
C LEU A 180 7.80 -6.75 5.56
N SER A 181 7.10 -7.26 4.55
CA SER A 181 6.00 -8.23 4.51
C SER A 181 5.02 -8.30 5.70
N THR A 182 3.78 -7.93 5.45
CA THR A 182 2.63 -8.69 5.96
C THR A 182 1.68 -8.94 4.80
N ALA A 183 1.94 -10.03 4.07
CA ALA A 183 1.01 -10.53 3.05
C ALA A 183 -0.26 -11.01 3.77
N LEU A 184 -1.29 -10.16 3.83
CA LEU A 184 -2.61 -10.58 4.27
C LEU A 184 -3.40 -10.97 3.04
N PHE A 185 -3.49 -12.28 2.82
CA PHE A 185 -4.40 -12.89 1.87
C PHE A 185 -5.83 -12.43 2.19
N VAL A 186 -6.44 -11.70 1.27
CA VAL A 186 -7.90 -11.59 1.22
C VAL A 186 -8.35 -12.82 0.47
N THR A 187 -8.85 -13.82 1.20
CA THR A 187 -9.50 -14.98 0.58
C THR A 187 -10.76 -14.49 -0.14
N VAL A 188 -10.65 -14.26 -1.45
CA VAL A 188 -11.83 -14.10 -2.31
C VAL A 188 -12.49 -15.46 -2.30
N GLY A 189 -13.52 -15.62 -1.45
CA GLY A 189 -14.28 -16.86 -1.36
C GLY A 189 -14.68 -17.33 -2.75
N LEU A 190 -14.18 -18.50 -3.14
CA LEU A 190 -14.59 -19.23 -4.32
C LEU A 190 -16.09 -19.53 -4.20
N PRO A 191 -16.86 -19.49 -5.30
CA PRO A 191 -18.22 -20.01 -5.28
C PRO A 191 -18.15 -21.50 -4.94
N GLU A 192 -18.97 -21.92 -3.97
CA GLU A 192 -19.13 -23.33 -3.64
C GLU A 192 -19.51 -24.10 -4.91
N LEU A 193 -18.67 -25.06 -5.28
CA LEU A 193 -19.05 -26.13 -6.19
C LEU A 193 -20.20 -26.87 -5.51
N ARG A 194 -21.42 -26.68 -6.01
CA ARG A 194 -22.52 -27.63 -5.79
C ARG A 194 -22.17 -28.86 -6.60
N ASP A 195 -21.84 -29.94 -5.90
CA ASP A 195 -21.93 -31.28 -6.45
C ASP A 195 -23.42 -31.61 -6.58
N ASP A 196 -23.88 -31.77 -7.83
CA ASP A 196 -25.11 -32.50 -8.18
C ASP A 196 -24.72 -33.94 -8.58
#